data_AF-A0A7K4M166-F1
#
_entry.id   AF-A0A7K4M166-F1
#
_cell.length_a   1.000
_cell.length_b   1.000
_cell.length_c   1.000
_cell.angle_alpha   90.00
_cell.angle_beta   90.00
_cell.angle_gamma   90.00
#
_symmetry.space_group_name_H-M   'P 1'
#
loop_
_entity.id
_entity.type
_entity.pdbx_description
1 polymer ?
#
loop_
_entity_poly.entity_id
_entity_poly.type
_entity_poly.pdbx_seq_one_letter_code
_entity_poly.pdbx_strand_id
1 'polypeptide(L)'
;KENPELLDAGITGYFFFREKEKDLGKVQLMGFFDFFKYKYQVNVDGTVAAYRFPYLLLGDSLVLKQTSHYYEHFYAELQPWKHYVPVKRSLEDLLDKIKWAKENDEEARKIAKEGQLIARELLQPHRLYCYYYKVFQNYAERQASKPEIRDGMELLPQPGDTDSACSCHRKKPLRED
;
A
#
# COMPACT_ATOMS: atom_id res chain seq x y z
N LYS A 1 21.90 13.71 0.12
CA LYS A 1 22.59 14.71 0.99
C LYS A 1 22.67 16.10 0.35
N GLU A 2 22.35 16.30 -0.93
CA GLU A 2 22.51 17.60 -1.61
C GLU A 2 21.46 18.65 -1.23
N ASN A 3 20.24 18.24 -0.84
CA ASN A 3 19.13 19.16 -0.50
C ASN A 3 18.48 18.78 0.86
N PRO A 4 19.25 18.77 1.98
CA PRO A 4 18.77 18.32 3.28
C PRO A 4 17.63 19.18 3.86
N GLU A 5 17.50 20.43 3.42
CA GLU A 5 16.42 21.36 3.77
C GLU A 5 15.08 21.05 3.07
N LEU A 6 15.11 20.25 2.02
CA LEU A 6 13.93 19.82 1.26
C LEU A 6 13.57 18.35 1.48
N LEU A 7 14.55 17.49 1.75
CA LEU A 7 14.35 16.05 1.84
C LEU A 7 15.21 15.41 2.93
N ASP A 8 14.54 14.92 3.96
CA ASP A 8 15.12 14.02 4.96
C ASP A 8 14.80 12.57 4.57
N ALA A 9 15.75 11.93 3.89
CA ALA A 9 15.61 10.55 3.42
C ALA A 9 16.92 9.78 3.58
N GLY A 10 16.82 8.55 4.07
CA GLY A 10 17.96 7.66 4.25
C GLY A 10 17.59 6.20 4.08
N ILE A 11 18.59 5.37 3.76
CA ILE A 11 18.44 3.92 3.61
C ILE A 11 18.62 3.28 4.98
N THR A 12 17.67 2.43 5.41
CA THR A 12 17.70 1.79 6.73
C THR A 12 18.41 0.44 6.74
N GLY A 13 18.61 -0.18 5.57
CA GLY A 13 19.31 -1.46 5.45
C GLY A 13 19.58 -1.87 4.01
N TYR A 14 20.64 -2.67 3.83
CA TYR A 14 21.10 -3.19 2.55
C TYR A 14 21.05 -4.72 2.57
N PHE A 15 20.11 -5.31 1.84
CA PHE A 15 19.97 -6.77 1.78
C PHE A 15 20.76 -7.40 0.63
N PHE A 16 20.64 -6.83 -0.58
CA PHE A 16 21.27 -7.36 -1.80
C PHE A 16 22.60 -6.68 -2.16
N PHE A 17 22.78 -5.40 -1.81
CA PHE A 17 23.96 -4.59 -2.17
C PHE A 17 24.68 -4.09 -0.91
N ARG A 18 25.15 -5.02 -0.08
CA ARG A 18 25.73 -4.72 1.25
C ARG A 18 26.96 -3.83 1.18
N GLU A 19 27.73 -3.94 0.10
CA GLU A 19 28.90 -3.12 -0.17
C GLU A 19 28.59 -1.62 -0.26
N LYS A 20 27.37 -1.26 -0.72
CA LYS A 20 26.91 0.13 -0.84
C LYS A 20 26.68 0.81 0.51
N GLU A 21 26.55 0.06 1.60
CA GLU A 21 26.42 0.62 2.94
C GLU A 21 27.65 1.46 3.31
N LYS A 22 28.84 1.08 2.84
CA LYS A 22 30.08 1.84 3.11
C LYS A 22 30.07 3.21 2.44
N ASP A 23 29.54 3.31 1.23
CA ASP A 23 29.56 4.53 0.43
C ASP A 23 28.40 5.47 0.77
N LEU A 24 27.22 4.89 1.00
CA LEU A 24 25.96 5.63 1.16
C LEU A 24 25.53 5.78 2.63
N GLY A 25 26.06 4.95 3.52
CA GLY A 25 25.68 4.89 4.93
C GLY A 25 24.29 4.30 5.15
N LYS A 26 23.90 4.17 6.42
CA LYS A 26 22.53 3.82 6.81
C LYS A 26 22.02 4.75 7.89
N VAL A 27 20.70 4.85 8.01
CA VAL A 27 20.02 5.58 9.07
C VAL A 27 19.21 4.64 9.95
N GLN A 28 18.90 5.08 11.16
CA GLN A 28 18.04 4.32 12.06
C GLN A 28 16.62 4.24 11.49
N LEU A 29 15.95 3.10 11.72
CA LEU A 29 14.55 2.95 11.40
C LEU A 29 13.72 3.96 12.22
N MET A 30 12.91 4.75 11.52
CA MET A 30 11.93 5.64 12.12
C MET A 30 10.66 4.88 12.48
N GLY A 31 10.05 5.20 13.63
CA GLY A 31 8.76 4.64 14.01
C GLY A 31 7.67 5.04 13.02
N PHE A 32 6.74 4.14 12.72
CA PHE A 32 5.73 4.40 11.68
C PHE A 32 4.94 5.69 11.94
N PHE A 33 4.55 5.96 13.19
CA PHE A 33 3.82 7.18 13.54
C PHE A 33 4.64 8.46 13.43
N ASP A 34 5.97 8.39 13.49
CA ASP A 34 6.83 9.56 13.36
C ASP A 34 6.83 10.11 11.93
N PHE A 35 6.52 9.29 10.92
CA PHE A 35 6.37 9.76 9.54
C PHE A 35 5.30 10.86 9.42
N PHE A 36 4.25 10.83 10.25
CA PHE A 36 3.17 11.82 10.20
C PHE A 36 3.53 13.15 10.88
N LYS A 37 4.74 13.26 11.47
CA LYS A 37 5.29 14.56 11.89
C LYS A 37 5.75 15.40 10.69
N TYR A 38 5.80 14.82 9.48
CA TYR A 38 6.28 15.46 8.26
C TYR A 38 5.13 15.65 7.27
N LYS A 39 5.00 16.86 6.71
CA LYS A 39 3.92 17.21 5.75
C LYS A 39 3.97 16.42 4.44
N TYR A 40 5.14 15.96 4.01
CA TYR A 40 5.38 15.38 2.69
C TYR A 40 6.03 14.00 2.83
N GLN A 41 5.40 12.96 2.28
CA GLN A 41 5.87 11.58 2.41
C GLN A 41 6.12 10.99 1.03
N VAL A 42 7.35 10.55 0.77
CA VAL A 42 7.74 9.98 -0.53
C VAL A 42 7.50 8.47 -0.54
N ASN A 43 6.66 8.01 -1.47
CA ASN A 43 6.41 6.60 -1.71
C ASN A 43 7.12 6.13 -2.98
N VAL A 44 8.24 5.43 -2.79
CA VAL A 44 9.05 4.78 -3.83
C VAL A 44 8.85 3.28 -3.77
N ASP A 45 8.70 2.64 -4.92
CA ASP A 45 8.58 1.18 -5.02
C ASP A 45 9.88 0.47 -4.65
N GLY A 46 9.76 -0.79 -4.25
CA GLY A 46 10.89 -1.68 -3.98
C GLY A 46 11.03 -2.72 -5.09
N THR A 47 11.05 -4.00 -4.70
CA THR A 47 10.95 -5.12 -5.65
C THR A 47 9.63 -5.09 -6.43
N VAL A 48 8.55 -4.63 -5.78
CA VAL A 48 7.21 -4.43 -6.34
C VAL A 48 6.60 -3.17 -5.69
N ALA A 49 5.28 -2.98 -5.83
CA ALA A 49 4.53 -1.92 -5.16
C ALA A 49 4.85 -1.87 -3.66
N ALA A 50 5.08 -0.66 -3.14
CA ALA A 50 5.47 -0.50 -1.74
C ALA A 50 4.29 -0.62 -0.77
N TYR A 51 4.33 -1.64 0.11
CA TYR A 51 3.30 -1.88 1.13
C TYR A 51 3.07 -0.73 2.12
N ARG A 52 3.96 0.27 2.16
CA ARG A 52 3.78 1.47 2.99
C ARG A 52 2.71 2.41 2.43
N PHE A 53 2.48 2.41 1.11
CA PHE A 53 1.60 3.35 0.44
C PHE A 53 0.18 3.44 1.03
N PRO A 54 -0.56 2.34 1.28
CA PRO A 54 -1.89 2.44 1.91
C PRO A 54 -1.86 3.12 3.27
N TYR A 55 -0.83 2.87 4.07
CA TYR A 55 -0.71 3.47 5.40
C TYR A 55 -0.32 4.94 5.36
N LEU A 56 0.52 5.36 4.40
CA LEU A 56 0.84 6.77 4.20
C LEU A 56 -0.41 7.55 3.78
N LEU A 57 -1.23 7.00 2.87
CA LEU A 57 -2.50 7.62 2.47
C LEU A 57 -3.48 7.77 3.64
N LEU A 58 -3.53 6.83 4.58
CA LEU A 58 -4.41 6.93 5.77
C LEU A 58 -4.03 8.08 6.71
N GLY A 59 -2.79 8.59 6.62
CA GLY A 59 -2.31 9.77 7.31
C GLY A 59 -2.96 11.07 6.85
N ASP A 60 -2.48 12.19 7.39
CA ASP A 60 -2.87 13.55 7.00
C ASP A 60 -1.80 14.28 6.18
N SER A 61 -0.70 13.59 5.86
CA SER A 61 0.42 14.09 5.07
C SER A 61 0.16 13.94 3.57
N LEU A 62 0.74 14.83 2.76
CA LEU A 62 0.70 14.69 1.31
C LEU A 62 1.65 13.57 0.86
N VAL A 63 1.11 12.59 0.14
CA VAL A 63 1.91 11.51 -0.44
C VAL A 63 2.41 11.89 -1.84
N LEU A 64 3.73 11.83 -2.04
CA LEU A 64 4.38 11.90 -3.34
C LEU A 64 4.66 10.49 -3.84
N LYS A 65 3.90 10.02 -4.83
CA LYS A 65 3.96 8.64 -5.30
C LYS A 65 4.76 8.54 -6.60
N GLN A 66 5.79 7.70 -6.60
CA GLN A 66 6.52 7.35 -7.81
C GLN A 66 5.58 6.69 -8.84
N THR A 67 5.69 7.15 -10.09
CA THR A 67 5.02 6.55 -11.25
C THR A 67 5.64 5.18 -11.51
N SER A 68 4.80 4.15 -11.53
CA SER A 68 5.24 2.76 -11.63
C SER A 68 4.20 1.91 -12.33
N HIS A 69 4.66 0.81 -12.91
CA HIS A 69 3.83 -0.25 -13.48
C HIS A 69 3.36 -1.25 -12.41
N TYR A 70 3.99 -1.27 -11.23
CA TYR A 70 3.51 -2.06 -10.11
C TYR A 70 2.26 -1.41 -9.51
N TYR A 71 1.29 -2.25 -9.18
CA TYR A 71 0.02 -1.84 -8.62
C TYR A 71 -0.46 -2.82 -7.56
N GLU A 72 -1.29 -2.33 -6.65
CA GLU A 72 -2.11 -3.16 -5.77
C GLU A 72 -3.58 -3.01 -6.18
N HIS A 73 -4.43 -3.91 -5.69
CA HIS A 73 -5.84 -4.00 -6.11
C HIS A 73 -6.63 -2.69 -5.99
N PHE A 74 -6.28 -1.81 -5.04
CA PHE A 74 -6.97 -0.54 -4.80
C PHE A 74 -6.43 0.63 -5.64
N TYR A 75 -5.29 0.48 -6.32
CA TYR A 75 -4.65 1.59 -7.05
C TYR A 75 -5.50 2.10 -8.21
N ALA A 76 -6.35 1.25 -8.80
CA ALA A 76 -7.23 1.62 -9.90
C ALA A 76 -8.24 2.72 -9.52
N GLU A 77 -8.59 2.81 -8.23
CA GLU A 77 -9.49 3.84 -7.70
C GLU A 77 -8.76 5.16 -7.38
N LEU A 78 -7.42 5.18 -7.49
CA LEU A 78 -6.61 6.33 -7.15
C LEU A 78 -6.29 7.19 -8.36
N GLN A 79 -6.45 8.51 -8.20
CA GLN A 79 -6.23 9.48 -9.26
C GLN A 79 -5.04 10.39 -8.91
N PRO A 80 -4.04 10.51 -9.80
CA PRO A 80 -2.95 11.47 -9.62
C PRO A 80 -3.50 12.90 -9.57
N TRP A 81 -2.88 13.76 -8.76
CA TRP A 81 -3.31 15.15 -8.48
C TRP A 81 -4.65 15.31 -7.78
N LYS A 82 -5.35 14.21 -7.48
CA LYS A 82 -6.52 14.21 -6.61
C LYS A 82 -6.23 13.54 -5.27
N HIS A 83 -5.61 12.36 -5.28
CA HIS A 83 -5.35 11.57 -4.07
C HIS A 83 -3.87 11.55 -3.65
N TYR A 84 -2.96 11.88 -4.57
CA TYR A 84 -1.52 11.95 -4.33
C TYR A 84 -0.85 12.80 -5.41
N VAL A 85 0.39 13.26 -5.18
CA VAL A 85 1.20 13.93 -6.22
C VAL A 85 2.07 12.91 -6.95
N PRO A 86 1.94 12.73 -8.28
CA PRO A 86 2.79 11.83 -9.03
C PRO A 86 4.20 12.40 -9.19
N VAL A 87 5.20 11.53 -9.03
CA VAL A 87 6.62 11.79 -9.31
C VAL A 87 7.07 10.84 -10.43
N LYS A 88 7.95 11.26 -11.32
CA LYS A 88 8.50 10.40 -12.38
C LYS A 88 9.20 9.19 -11.79
N ARG A 89 9.25 8.10 -12.58
CA ARG A 89 9.95 6.87 -12.17
C ARG A 89 11.44 7.09 -11.86
N SER A 90 12.11 8.00 -12.58
CA SER A 90 13.51 8.37 -12.35
C SER A 90 13.72 9.24 -11.10
N LEU A 91 12.65 9.73 -10.46
CA LEU A 91 12.66 10.72 -9.36
C LEU A 91 13.27 12.08 -9.72
N GLU A 92 13.55 12.35 -11.01
CA GLU A 92 14.19 13.60 -11.46
C GLU A 92 13.36 14.86 -11.15
N ASP A 93 12.04 14.73 -11.03
CA ASP A 93 11.13 15.83 -10.71
C ASP A 93 10.72 15.86 -9.23
N LEU A 94 11.28 14.99 -8.37
CA LEU A 94 10.88 14.88 -6.96
C LEU A 94 11.04 16.21 -6.20
N LEU A 95 12.20 16.85 -6.35
CA LEU A 95 12.47 18.12 -5.65
C LEU A 95 11.57 19.25 -6.14
N ASP A 96 11.24 19.27 -7.43
CA ASP A 96 10.32 20.25 -8.01
C ASP A 96 8.89 20.03 -7.49
N LYS A 97 8.45 18.77 -7.34
CA LYS A 97 7.15 18.46 -6.70
C LYS A 97 7.10 18.88 -5.23
N ILE A 98 8.20 18.73 -4.49
CA ILE A 98 8.29 19.20 -3.10
C ILE A 98 8.20 20.74 -3.04
N LYS A 99 8.93 21.45 -3.90
CA LYS A 99 8.86 22.92 -3.99
C LYS A 99 7.46 23.40 -4.34
N TRP A 100 6.83 22.79 -5.35
CA TRP A 100 5.44 23.06 -5.72
C TRP A 100 4.50 22.88 -4.53
N ALA A 101 4.64 21.80 -3.76
CA ALA A 101 3.78 21.54 -2.61
C ALA A 101 3.97 22.56 -1.47
N LYS A 102 5.17 23.12 -1.31
CA LYS A 102 5.46 24.21 -0.34
C LYS A 102 4.87 25.55 -0.80
N GLU A 103 4.92 25.83 -2.10
CA GLU A 103 4.37 27.05 -2.70
C GLU A 103 2.84 27.02 -2.80
N ASN A 104 2.23 25.83 -2.82
CA ASN A 104 0.80 25.61 -2.99
C ASN A 104 0.20 24.84 -1.79
N ASP A 105 0.50 25.26 -0.56
CA ASP A 105 0.17 24.50 0.68
C ASP A 105 -1.33 24.17 0.80
N GLU A 106 -2.23 25.09 0.41
CA GLU A 106 -3.66 24.84 0.42
C GLU A 106 -4.10 23.76 -0.55
N GLU A 107 -3.49 23.71 -1.74
CA GLU A 107 -3.80 22.68 -2.74
C GLU A 107 -3.20 21.33 -2.34
N ALA A 108 -1.97 21.33 -1.84
CA ALA A 108 -1.33 20.16 -1.24
C ALA A 108 -2.19 19.57 -0.12
N ARG A 109 -2.75 20.41 0.76
CA ARG A 109 -3.63 20.00 1.86
C ARG A 109 -4.92 19.36 1.35
N LYS A 110 -5.53 19.88 0.27
CA LYS A 110 -6.71 19.26 -0.35
C LYS A 110 -6.39 17.88 -0.90
N ILE A 111 -5.29 17.73 -1.65
CA ILE A 111 -4.87 16.43 -2.22
C ILE A 111 -4.62 15.41 -1.10
N ALA A 112 -3.90 15.81 -0.05
CA ALA A 112 -3.67 14.96 1.12
C ALA A 112 -4.99 14.52 1.77
N LYS A 113 -5.94 15.44 1.92
CA LYS A 113 -7.25 15.15 2.51
C LYS A 113 -8.06 14.19 1.66
N GLU A 114 -8.13 14.40 0.35
CA GLU A 114 -8.82 13.51 -0.58
C GLU A 114 -8.19 12.11 -0.61
N GLY A 115 -6.86 12.03 -0.60
CA GLY A 115 -6.12 10.77 -0.48
C GLY A 115 -6.43 10.01 0.81
N GLN A 116 -6.55 10.73 1.93
CA GLN A 116 -6.98 10.17 3.21
C GLN A 116 -8.41 9.66 3.18
N LEU A 117 -9.33 10.44 2.62
CA LEU A 117 -10.74 10.07 2.57
C LEU A 117 -10.95 8.79 1.76
N ILE A 118 -10.35 8.71 0.56
CA ILE A 118 -10.50 7.51 -0.29
C ILE A 118 -9.84 6.29 0.35
N ALA A 119 -8.68 6.44 1.01
CA ALA A 119 -8.03 5.33 1.71
C ALA A 119 -8.88 4.84 2.89
N ARG A 120 -9.48 5.75 3.67
CA ARG A 120 -10.40 5.41 4.77
C ARG A 120 -11.67 4.71 4.29
N GLU A 121 -12.11 4.98 3.07
CA GLU A 121 -13.25 4.29 2.46
C GLU A 121 -12.87 2.91 1.92
N LEU A 122 -11.82 2.83 1.11
CA LEU A 122 -11.47 1.64 0.33
C LEU A 122 -10.76 0.56 1.17
N LEU A 123 -9.93 0.96 2.12
CA LEU A 123 -9.02 0.04 2.83
C LEU A 123 -9.60 -0.52 4.12
N GLN A 124 -10.93 -0.47 4.27
CA GLN A 124 -11.60 -1.08 5.41
C GLN A 124 -11.61 -2.61 5.29
N PRO A 125 -11.52 -3.36 6.41
CA PRO A 125 -11.51 -4.83 6.38
C PRO A 125 -12.68 -5.42 5.57
N HIS A 126 -13.89 -4.89 5.73
CA HIS A 126 -15.07 -5.40 5.01
C HIS A 126 -14.97 -5.22 3.48
N ARG A 127 -14.35 -4.12 3.01
CA ARG A 127 -14.12 -3.88 1.57
C ARG A 127 -13.08 -4.85 1.02
N LEU A 128 -12.01 -5.08 1.79
CA LEU A 128 -10.97 -6.05 1.44
C LEU A 128 -11.54 -7.47 1.34
N TYR A 129 -12.34 -7.90 2.33
CA TYR A 129 -13.01 -9.20 2.30
C TYR A 129 -13.98 -9.32 1.12
N CYS A 130 -14.75 -8.27 0.82
CA CYS A 130 -15.63 -8.23 -0.34
C CYS A 130 -14.86 -8.35 -1.66
N TYR A 131 -13.70 -7.69 -1.78
CA TYR A 131 -12.82 -7.81 -2.94
C TYR A 131 -12.35 -9.26 -3.11
N TYR A 132 -11.77 -9.87 -2.08
CA TYR A 132 -11.31 -11.27 -2.16
C TYR A 132 -12.45 -12.24 -2.46
N TYR A 133 -13.60 -12.08 -1.82
CA TYR A 133 -14.78 -12.91 -2.09
C TYR A 133 -15.16 -12.83 -3.58
N LYS A 134 -15.26 -11.63 -4.15
CA LYS A 134 -15.57 -11.44 -5.57
C LYS A 134 -14.49 -12.01 -6.47
N VAL A 135 -13.21 -11.85 -6.13
CA VAL A 135 -12.09 -12.43 -6.89
C VAL A 135 -12.22 -13.95 -6.94
N PHE A 136 -12.46 -14.60 -5.80
CA PHE A 136 -12.61 -16.06 -5.75
C PHE A 136 -13.86 -16.57 -6.45
N GLN A 137 -15.00 -15.85 -6.36
CA GLN A 137 -16.20 -16.19 -7.13
C GLN A 137 -15.92 -16.13 -8.63
N ASN A 138 -15.37 -15.01 -9.13
CA ASN A 138 -15.05 -14.86 -10.55
C ASN A 138 -14.00 -15.89 -11.03
N TYR A 139 -13.02 -16.20 -10.18
CA TYR A 139 -12.03 -17.23 -10.47
C TYR A 139 -12.67 -18.62 -10.57
N ALA A 140 -13.54 -18.99 -9.62
CA ALA A 140 -14.23 -20.28 -9.60
C ALA A 140 -15.08 -20.50 -10.85
N GLU A 141 -15.81 -19.48 -11.32
CA GLU A 141 -16.62 -19.54 -12.56
C GLU A 141 -15.80 -19.82 -13.82
N ARG A 142 -14.50 -19.52 -13.80
CA ARG A 142 -13.59 -19.66 -14.95
C ARG A 142 -12.80 -20.97 -14.93
N GLN A 143 -13.02 -21.82 -13.92
CA GLN A 143 -12.34 -23.11 -13.87
C GLN A 143 -12.94 -24.07 -14.89
N ALA A 144 -12.07 -24.69 -15.69
CA ALA A 144 -12.48 -25.68 -16.68
C ALA A 144 -12.88 -27.04 -16.07
N SER A 145 -12.50 -27.29 -14.82
CA SER A 145 -12.74 -28.56 -14.12
C SER A 145 -13.00 -28.32 -12.64
N LYS A 146 -13.57 -29.32 -11.97
CA LYS A 146 -13.79 -29.29 -10.52
C LYS A 146 -12.46 -29.51 -9.80
N PRO A 147 -12.11 -28.70 -8.78
CA PRO A 147 -10.94 -28.96 -7.94
C PRO A 147 -10.98 -30.34 -7.29
N GLU A 148 -9.86 -31.05 -7.34
CA GLU A 148 -9.64 -32.32 -6.66
C GLU A 148 -8.65 -32.15 -5.51
N ILE A 149 -8.92 -32.83 -4.40
CA ILE A 149 -7.97 -32.89 -3.28
C ILE A 149 -6.92 -33.94 -3.63
N ARG A 150 -5.66 -33.53 -3.61
CA ARG A 150 -4.53 -34.38 -3.98
C ARG A 150 -3.82 -34.91 -2.74
N ASP A 151 -3.16 -36.06 -2.90
CA ASP A 151 -2.31 -36.64 -1.87
C ASP A 151 -1.26 -35.61 -1.40
N GLY A 152 -1.09 -35.50 -0.08
CA GLY A 152 -0.20 -34.53 0.55
C GLY A 152 -0.80 -33.16 0.82
N MET A 153 -2.05 -32.88 0.42
CA MET A 153 -2.77 -31.69 0.88
C MET A 153 -3.25 -31.86 2.32
N GLU A 154 -2.93 -30.91 3.18
CA GLU A 154 -3.42 -30.83 4.56
C GLU A 154 -4.71 -30.00 4.65
N LEU A 155 -5.68 -30.47 5.42
CA LEU A 155 -6.90 -29.72 5.69
C LEU A 155 -6.62 -28.60 6.69
N LEU A 156 -6.77 -27.35 6.27
CA LEU A 156 -6.77 -26.20 7.16
C LEU A 156 -8.18 -26.02 7.77
N PRO A 157 -8.38 -26.28 9.07
CA PRO A 157 -9.68 -26.08 9.69
C PRO A 157 -10.02 -24.59 9.69
N GLN A 158 -11.30 -24.29 9.47
CA GLN A 158 -11.79 -22.93 9.64
C GLN A 158 -11.61 -22.52 11.11
N PRO A 159 -10.98 -21.36 11.40
CA PRO A 159 -10.81 -20.93 12.77
C PRO A 159 -12.19 -20.74 13.42
N GLY A 160 -12.32 -21.20 14.66
CA GLY A 160 -13.57 -21.09 15.43
C GLY A 160 -13.88 -19.67 15.92
N ASP A 161 -13.24 -18.64 15.35
CA ASP A 161 -13.28 -17.30 15.88
C ASP A 161 -14.72 -16.73 15.86
N THR A 162 -15.02 -16.08 16.98
CA THR A 162 -16.17 -15.20 17.21
C THR A 162 -15.78 -13.72 17.08
N ASP A 163 -14.50 -13.42 16.82
CA ASP A 163 -13.92 -12.08 16.78
C ASP A 163 -14.26 -11.35 15.48
N SER A 164 -14.48 -12.09 14.40
CA SER A 164 -14.97 -11.61 13.12
C SER A 164 -16.44 -12.01 12.95
N ALA A 165 -17.34 -11.20 13.52
CA ALA A 165 -18.79 -11.38 13.37
C ALA A 165 -19.22 -11.23 11.89
N CYS A 166 -19.14 -12.32 11.13
CA CYS A 166 -19.76 -12.41 9.81
C CYS A 166 -21.17 -12.99 9.95
N SER A 167 -22.18 -12.20 9.60
CA SER A 167 -23.58 -12.65 9.49
C SER A 167 -23.85 -13.50 8.25
N CYS A 168 -22.81 -13.78 7.45
CA CYS A 168 -22.90 -14.71 6.35
C CYS A 168 -23.33 -16.08 6.88
N HIS A 169 -24.43 -16.62 6.32
CA HIS A 169 -24.87 -17.97 6.65
C HIS A 169 -23.72 -18.95 6.38
N ARG A 170 -23.06 -19.41 7.44
CA ARG A 170 -22.15 -20.54 7.39
C ARG A 170 -23.00 -21.73 6.95
N LYS A 171 -23.03 -22.02 5.63
CA LYS A 171 -23.55 -23.30 5.16
C LYS A 171 -22.72 -24.35 5.89
N LYS A 172 -23.38 -25.29 6.58
CA LYS A 172 -22.70 -26.44 7.20
C LYS A 172 -21.69 -27.00 6.20
N PRO A 173 -20.49 -27.44 6.66
CA PRO A 173 -19.54 -28.07 5.77
C PRO A 173 -20.26 -29.16 4.96
N LEU A 174 -20.12 -29.12 3.63
CA LEU A 174 -20.47 -30.23 2.76
C LEU A 174 -19.44 -31.33 3.02
N ARG A 175 -19.55 -31.99 4.18
CA ARG A 175 -18.84 -33.21 4.57
C ARG A 175 -19.38 -33.67 5.93
N GLU A 176 -20.46 -34.40 5.87
CA GLU A 176 -20.52 -35.69 6.56
C GLU A 176 -20.39 -36.75 5.44
N ASP A 177 -19.50 -37.71 5.70
CA ASP A 177 -19.08 -38.88 4.91
C ASP A 177 -18.16 -38.67 3.69
#